data_AF-A0A382HNQ7-F1
#
_entry.id   AF-A0A382HNQ7-F1
#
_cell.length_a   1.000
_cell.length_b   1.000
_cell.length_c   1.000
_cell.angle_alpha   90.00
_cell.angle_beta   90.00
_cell.angle_gamma   90.00
#
_symmetry.space_group_name_H-M   'P 1'
#
loop_
_entity.id
_entity.type
_entity.pdbx_description
1 polymer ?
#
loop_
_entity_poly.entity_id
_entity_poly.type
_entity_poly.pdbx_seq_one_letter_code
_entity_poly.pdbx_strand_id
1 'polypeptide(L)'
;VLGIMPPRNGIVTIETVAAQEMVRDMVTRMSANEKRLMPGIFKGVKPPSRIKKADRLETTLGPIVNSKKLYIRREMTEIVDKFFEHPKPRNDDIMDALYYADYFARAPKSDAVKKESFKTEKHKSGLIPKLKKYNWLTGART
;
A
#
# COMPACT_ATOMS: atom_id res chain seq x y z
N VAL A 1 3.37 12.85 -21.37
CA VAL A 1 3.86 11.97 -20.28
C VAL A 1 2.73 11.85 -19.27
N LEU A 2 1.97 10.74 -19.30
CA LEU A 2 0.92 10.50 -18.30
C LEU A 2 1.63 10.26 -16.96
N GLY A 3 1.65 11.28 -16.11
CA GLY A 3 2.08 11.14 -14.73
C GLY A 3 1.08 10.24 -14.01
N ILE A 4 1.41 8.96 -13.88
CA ILE A 4 0.72 8.05 -12.98
C ILE A 4 1.03 8.58 -11.58
N MET A 5 0.16 9.45 -11.09
CA MET A 5 0.14 9.90 -9.71
C MET A 5 0.09 8.64 -8.83
N PRO A 6 1.05 8.42 -7.92
CA PRO A 6 1.01 7.25 -7.06
C PRO A 6 -0.34 7.25 -6.32
N PRO A 7 -0.96 6.07 -6.11
CA PRO A 7 -2.28 6.00 -5.51
C PRO A 7 -2.28 6.77 -4.19
N ARG A 8 -3.22 7.70 -4.03
CA ARG A 8 -3.36 8.58 -2.85
C ARG A 8 -3.53 7.81 -1.52
N ASN A 9 -3.65 6.48 -1.56
CA ASN A 9 -3.95 5.59 -0.44
C ASN A 9 -2.94 4.42 -0.36
N GLY A 10 -1.64 4.72 -0.30
CA GLY A 10 -0.63 3.70 0.03
C GLY A 10 -0.80 3.22 1.49
N ILE A 11 -0.54 1.93 1.73
CA ILE A 11 -0.48 1.42 3.10
C ILE A 11 0.77 2.00 3.77
N VAL A 12 0.60 2.56 4.96
CA VAL A 12 1.69 3.13 5.75
C VAL A 12 1.97 2.17 6.90
N THR A 13 3.23 1.76 7.02
CA THR A 13 3.68 0.86 8.07
C THR A 13 4.86 1.47 8.80
N ILE A 14 4.78 1.45 10.13
CA ILE A 14 5.84 1.89 11.03
C ILE A 14 6.16 0.70 11.94
N GLU A 15 7.44 0.42 12.10
CA GLU A 15 7.91 -0.62 13.01
C GLU A 15 7.53 -0.31 14.47
N THR A 16 7.22 -1.34 15.24
CA THR A 16 6.94 -1.21 16.68
C THR A 16 8.22 -1.42 17.48
N VAL A 17 9.04 -0.38 17.55
CA VAL A 17 10.19 -0.26 18.45
C VAL A 17 9.97 0.99 19.30
N ALA A 18 10.43 0.98 20.56
CA ALA A 18 10.10 2.01 21.56
C ALA A 18 10.22 3.47 21.05
N ALA A 19 11.27 3.80 20.30
CA ALA A 19 11.43 5.14 19.73
C ALA A 19 10.46 5.43 18.56
N GLN A 20 10.17 4.44 17.73
CA GLN A 20 9.32 4.56 16.55
C GLN A 20 7.83 4.60 16.90
N GLU A 21 7.43 4.11 18.08
CA GLU A 21 6.05 4.25 18.58
C GLU A 21 5.66 5.71 18.82
N MET A 22 6.58 6.55 19.32
CA MET A 22 6.34 7.99 19.44
C MET A 22 6.11 8.66 18.09
N VAL A 23 6.88 8.25 17.07
CA VAL A 23 6.72 8.75 15.69
C VAL A 23 5.36 8.33 15.15
N ARG A 24 4.96 7.09 15.39
CA ARG A 24 3.67 6.54 14.97
C ARG A 24 2.49 7.27 15.62
N ASP A 25 2.57 7.56 16.91
CA ASP A 25 1.53 8.32 17.62
C ASP A 25 1.42 9.75 17.08
N MET A 26 2.55 10.41 16.82
CA MET A 26 2.57 11.73 16.23
C MET A 26 1.96 11.74 14.83
N VAL A 27 2.37 10.82 13.95
CA VAL A 27 1.85 10.73 12.57
C VAL A 27 0.36 10.38 12.58
N THR A 28 -0.11 9.55 13.53
CA THR A 28 -1.53 9.24 13.70
C THR A 28 -2.34 10.49 14.07
N ARG A 29 -1.84 11.32 14.98
CA ARG A 29 -2.47 12.60 15.33
C ARG A 29 -2.51 13.57 14.15
N MET A 30 -1.41 13.68 13.40
CA MET A 30 -1.35 14.50 12.19
C MET A 30 -2.36 14.04 11.14
N SER A 31 -2.45 12.73 10.90
CA SER A 31 -3.42 12.13 9.96
C SER A 31 -4.87 12.49 10.32
N ALA A 32 -5.20 12.48 11.63
CA ALA A 32 -6.52 12.88 12.11
C ALA A 32 -6.80 14.37 11.89
N ASN A 33 -5.82 15.24 12.16
CA ASN A 33 -5.93 16.68 11.97
C ASN A 33 -6.09 17.06 10.49
N GLU A 34 -5.30 16.45 9.62
CA GLU A 34 -5.31 16.70 8.17
C GLU A 34 -6.45 15.99 7.43
N LYS A 35 -7.28 15.21 8.15
CA LYS A 35 -8.34 14.36 7.58
C LYS A 35 -7.82 13.45 6.46
N ARG A 36 -6.57 13.00 6.59
CA ARG A 36 -5.91 12.11 5.62
C ARG A 36 -6.12 10.66 6.05
N LEU A 37 -6.48 9.79 5.11
CA LEU A 37 -6.57 8.36 5.37
C LEU A 37 -5.19 7.71 5.16
N MET A 38 -4.61 7.18 6.23
CA MET A 38 -3.34 6.44 6.21
C MET A 38 -3.59 5.00 6.68
N PRO A 39 -4.01 4.10 5.77
CA PRO A 39 -4.31 2.72 6.14
C PRO A 39 -3.04 2.01 6.60
N GLY A 40 -3.10 1.24 7.70
CA GLY A 40 -1.98 0.46 8.22
C GLY A 40 -1.21 1.10 9.39
N ILE A 41 -1.34 2.42 9.59
CA ILE A 41 -0.63 3.14 10.67
C ILE A 41 -0.97 2.57 12.07
N PHE A 42 -2.19 2.03 12.25
CA PHE A 42 -2.68 1.47 13.52
C PHE A 42 -2.30 0.01 13.77
N LYS A 43 -1.73 -0.71 12.80
CA LYS A 43 -1.35 -2.12 13.02
C LYS A 43 0.05 -2.28 13.59
N GLY A 44 0.97 -1.38 13.25
CA GLY A 44 2.39 -1.52 13.62
C GLY A 44 3.00 -2.78 13.00
N VAL A 45 4.32 -2.81 12.84
CA VAL A 45 4.99 -4.01 12.31
C VAL A 45 6.09 -4.45 13.25
N LYS A 46 6.00 -5.69 13.73
CA LYS A 46 7.05 -6.28 14.54
C LYS A 46 8.09 -6.93 13.62
N PRO A 47 9.39 -6.64 13.79
CA PRO A 47 10.42 -7.32 13.03
C PRO A 47 10.44 -8.83 13.36
N PRO A 48 10.67 -9.71 12.37
CA PRO A 48 10.80 -11.14 12.60
C PRO A 48 11.99 -11.42 13.54
N SER A 49 11.76 -12.17 14.62
CA SER A 49 12.72 -12.34 15.72
C SER A 49 13.85 -13.33 15.43
N ARG A 50 13.75 -14.14 14.38
CA ARG A 50 14.65 -15.29 14.14
C ARG A 50 15.57 -15.14 12.92
N ILE A 51 15.33 -14.14 12.06
CA ILE A 51 16.09 -13.94 10.82
C ILE A 51 16.99 -12.72 11.02
N LYS A 52 18.28 -12.87 10.71
CA LYS A 52 19.22 -11.75 10.75
C LYS A 52 18.78 -10.71 9.71
N LYS A 53 18.90 -9.43 10.08
CA LYS A 53 18.50 -8.31 9.22
C LYS A 53 19.10 -8.39 7.80
N ALA A 54 20.39 -8.67 7.69
CA ALA A 54 21.07 -8.84 6.41
C ALA A 54 20.46 -9.96 5.55
N ASP A 55 20.24 -11.13 6.15
CA ASP A 55 19.68 -12.32 5.48
C ASP A 55 18.26 -12.09 4.95
N ARG A 56 17.45 -11.34 5.71
CA ARG A 56 16.10 -10.90 5.30
C ARG A 56 16.13 -9.98 4.08
N LEU A 57 17.05 -9.01 4.08
CA LEU A 57 17.20 -8.04 2.99
C LEU A 57 17.68 -8.73 1.71
N GLU A 58 18.67 -9.61 1.81
CA GLU A 58 19.22 -10.34 0.66
C GLU A 58 18.17 -11.27 0.03
N THR A 59 17.47 -12.05 0.86
CA THR A 59 16.45 -13.01 0.38
C THR A 59 15.27 -12.32 -0.32
N THR A 60 14.89 -11.12 0.13
CA THR A 60 13.68 -10.44 -0.36
C THR A 60 13.99 -9.44 -1.48
N LEU A 61 15.00 -8.59 -1.30
CA LEU A 61 15.32 -7.54 -2.27
C LEU A 61 16.15 -8.07 -3.45
N GLY A 62 16.98 -9.11 -3.22
CA GLY A 62 17.80 -9.73 -4.27
C GLY A 62 16.99 -10.14 -5.50
N PRO A 63 15.89 -10.90 -5.36
CA PRO A 63 15.04 -11.28 -6.49
C PRO A 63 14.44 -10.10 -7.26
N ILE A 64 14.06 -9.00 -6.59
CA ILE A 64 13.40 -7.86 -7.22
C ILE A 64 14.40 -7.04 -8.04
N VAL A 65 15.60 -6.85 -7.50
CA VAL A 65 16.71 -6.19 -8.19
C VAL A 65 17.14 -7.04 -9.40
N ASN A 66 17.37 -8.35 -9.21
CA ASN A 66 17.82 -9.26 -10.26
C ASN A 66 16.78 -9.44 -11.38
N SER A 67 15.49 -9.42 -11.05
CA SER A 67 14.40 -9.51 -12.03
C SER A 67 14.13 -8.19 -12.78
N LYS A 68 14.88 -7.12 -12.47
CA LYS A 68 14.74 -5.78 -13.08
C LYS A 68 13.33 -5.17 -12.88
N LYS A 69 12.64 -5.56 -11.80
CA LYS A 69 11.31 -5.07 -11.46
C LYS A 69 11.34 -3.85 -10.54
N LEU A 70 12.48 -3.56 -9.91
CA LEU A 70 12.68 -2.36 -9.10
C LEU A 70 13.01 -1.16 -10.00
N TYR A 71 12.15 -0.15 -9.98
CA TYR A 71 12.39 1.12 -10.67
C TYR A 71 12.64 2.22 -9.65
N ILE A 72 13.82 2.82 -9.72
CA ILE A 72 14.27 3.88 -8.83
C ILE A 72 14.39 5.17 -9.65
N ARG A 73 14.03 6.30 -9.05
CA ARG A 73 14.17 7.61 -9.71
C ARG A 73 15.65 8.04 -9.70
N ARG A 74 16.09 8.78 -10.72
CA ARG A 74 17.52 9.14 -10.89
C ARG A 74 18.06 9.99 -9.74
N GLU A 75 17.19 10.79 -9.14
CA GLU A 75 17.48 11.65 -7.99
C GLU A 75 17.68 10.87 -6.69
N MET A 76 17.22 9.61 -6.59
CA MET A 76 17.39 8.78 -5.40
C MET A 76 18.75 8.08 -5.44
N THR A 77 19.84 8.86 -5.33
CA THR A 77 21.21 8.32 -5.35
C THR A 77 21.52 7.54 -4.08
N GLU A 78 20.98 7.97 -2.94
CA GLU A 78 21.23 7.35 -1.63
C GLU A 78 20.87 5.86 -1.60
N ILE A 79 19.72 5.48 -2.18
CA ILE A 79 19.30 4.08 -2.21
C ILE A 79 20.22 3.23 -3.10
N VAL A 80 20.73 3.80 -4.20
CA VAL A 80 21.66 3.12 -5.11
C VAL A 80 22.99 2.87 -4.40
N ASP A 81 23.54 3.89 -3.75
CA ASP A 81 24.77 3.76 -2.96
C ASP A 81 24.61 2.70 -1.87
N LYS A 82 23.45 2.65 -1.22
CA LYS A 82 23.15 1.64 -0.20
C LYS A 82 23.08 0.21 -0.73
N PHE A 83 22.57 0.00 -1.94
CA PHE A 83 22.63 -1.32 -2.57
C PHE A 83 24.07 -1.77 -2.84
N PHE A 84 24.97 -0.85 -3.24
CA PHE A 84 26.37 -1.17 -3.49
C PHE A 84 27.21 -1.37 -2.22
N GLU A 85 26.89 -0.67 -1.12
CA GLU A 85 27.59 -0.81 0.15
C GLU A 85 27.22 -2.10 0.92
N HIS A 86 26.09 -2.75 0.60
CA HIS A 86 25.64 -3.98 1.28
C HIS A 86 26.61 -5.15 1.03
N PRO A 87 27.01 -5.94 2.05
CA PRO A 87 26.44 -6.08 3.40
C PRO A 87 27.13 -5.26 4.51
N LYS A 88 27.81 -4.16 4.17
CA LYS A 88 28.53 -3.35 5.17
C LYS A 88 27.54 -2.72 6.17
N PRO A 89 27.74 -2.84 7.50
CA PRO A 89 26.73 -2.54 8.51
C PRO A 89 26.56 -1.04 8.82
N ARG A 90 26.77 -0.14 7.84
CA ARG A 90 26.87 1.29 8.11
C ARG A 90 25.52 1.94 8.41
N ASN A 91 24.49 1.70 7.58
CA ASN A 91 23.12 2.21 7.73
C ASN A 91 22.20 1.46 6.77
N ASP A 92 21.21 0.72 7.28
CA ASP A 92 20.30 -0.11 6.46
C ASP A 92 18.85 0.42 6.44
N ASP A 93 18.57 1.58 7.01
CA ASP A 93 17.20 2.06 7.25
C ASP A 93 16.39 2.24 5.96
N ILE A 94 17.04 2.71 4.89
CA ILE A 94 16.41 2.86 3.56
C ILE A 94 16.07 1.49 2.97
N MET A 95 16.95 0.50 3.16
CA MET A 95 16.76 -0.86 2.68
C MET A 95 15.65 -1.58 3.48
N ASP A 96 15.57 -1.35 4.79
CA ASP A 96 14.47 -1.84 5.63
C ASP A 96 13.13 -1.19 5.25
N ALA A 97 13.12 0.11 5.00
CA ALA A 97 11.93 0.81 4.55
C ALA A 97 11.42 0.24 3.21
N LEU A 98 12.34 -0.04 2.28
CA LEU A 98 12.01 -0.68 1.02
C LEU A 98 11.50 -2.11 1.22
N TYR A 99 12.13 -2.88 2.11
CA TYR A 99 11.67 -4.23 2.45
C TYR A 99 10.22 -4.23 2.95
N TYR A 100 9.86 -3.35 3.88
CA TYR A 100 8.48 -3.27 4.35
C TYR A 100 7.52 -2.79 3.27
N ALA A 101 7.94 -1.84 2.43
CA ALA A 101 7.12 -1.39 1.31
C ALA A 101 6.77 -2.54 0.36
N ASP A 102 7.75 -3.41 0.04
CA ASP A 102 7.52 -4.58 -0.81
C ASP A 102 6.74 -5.69 -0.10
N TYR A 103 7.05 -5.99 1.17
CA TYR A 103 6.36 -7.03 1.94
C TYR A 103 4.84 -6.80 2.04
N PHE A 104 4.42 -5.53 2.15
CA PHE A 104 3.01 -5.15 2.18
C PHE A 104 2.43 -4.78 0.81
N ALA A 105 3.25 -4.74 -0.25
CA ALA A 105 2.78 -4.52 -1.61
C ALA A 105 1.96 -5.74 -2.06
N ARG A 106 0.63 -5.63 -1.99
CA ARG A 106 -0.26 -6.64 -2.55
C ARG A 106 -0.56 -6.30 -3.99
N ALA A 107 -0.55 -7.32 -4.85
CA ALA A 107 -1.12 -7.18 -6.19
C ALA A 107 -2.57 -6.66 -6.07
N PRO A 108 -2.99 -5.74 -6.95
CA PRO A 108 -4.37 -5.30 -6.97
C PRO A 108 -5.26 -6.53 -7.18
N LYS A 109 -6.34 -6.65 -6.40
CA LYS A 109 -7.32 -7.73 -6.57
C LYS A 109 -8.12 -7.60 -7.87
N SER A 110 -8.05 -6.43 -8.51
CA SER A 110 -8.73 -6.11 -9.75
C SER A 110 -7.77 -6.25 -10.92
N ASP A 111 -8.20 -6.98 -11.95
CA ASP A 111 -7.55 -6.95 -13.26
C ASP A 111 -7.80 -5.61 -13.96
N ALA A 112 -6.94 -5.28 -14.92
CA ALA A 112 -7.10 -4.10 -15.75
C ALA A 112 -8.40 -4.22 -16.58
N VAL A 113 -9.43 -3.49 -16.18
CA VAL A 113 -10.68 -3.43 -16.92
C VAL A 113 -10.43 -2.71 -18.24
N LYS A 114 -10.64 -3.40 -19.37
CA LYS A 114 -10.46 -2.82 -20.70
C LYS A 114 -11.48 -1.70 -20.93
N LYS A 115 -11.06 -0.65 -21.64
CA LYS A 115 -11.92 0.51 -21.96
C LYS A 115 -13.17 0.11 -22.76
N GLU A 116 -13.11 -1.00 -23.49
CA GLU A 116 -14.28 -1.57 -24.19
C GLU A 116 -15.39 -2.01 -23.23
N SER A 117 -15.04 -2.55 -22.05
CA SER A 117 -16.00 -3.01 -21.03
C SER A 117 -16.78 -1.88 -20.37
N PHE A 118 -16.28 -0.64 -20.47
CA PHE A 118 -16.98 0.56 -19.97
C PHE A 118 -17.99 1.13 -20.96
N LYS A 119 -17.96 0.70 -22.23
CA LYS A 119 -18.99 1.06 -23.20
C LYS A 119 -20.04 -0.03 -23.19
N THR A 120 -21.27 0.38 -22.85
CA THR A 120 -22.53 -0.37 -23.00
C THR A 120 -23.01 -1.23 -21.83
N GLU A 121 -22.99 -0.68 -20.61
CA GLU A 121 -24.18 -0.79 -19.76
C GLU A 121 -24.94 0.54 -19.92
N LYS A 122 -25.60 0.75 -21.07
CA LYS A 122 -26.83 1.55 -21.00
C LYS A 122 -27.66 0.77 -20.00
N HIS A 123 -27.79 1.26 -18.77
CA HIS A 123 -28.71 0.72 -17.77
C HIS A 123 -29.93 0.26 -18.55
N LYS A 124 -30.17 -1.06 -18.63
CA LYS A 124 -31.41 -1.56 -19.21
C LYS A 124 -32.48 -0.96 -18.32
N SER A 125 -33.08 0.13 -18.77
CA SER A 125 -34.17 0.84 -18.12
C SER A 125 -35.47 0.03 -18.17
N GLY A 126 -35.41 -1.24 -18.59
CA GLY A 126 -36.47 -2.21 -18.48
C GLY A 126 -35.96 -3.43 -17.74
N LEU A 127 -36.78 -3.93 -16.82
CA LEU A 127 -36.56 -5.08 -15.92
C LEU A 127 -36.11 -4.75 -14.49
N ILE A 128 -36.55 -3.62 -13.92
CA ILE A 128 -36.90 -3.68 -12.49
C ILE A 128 -38.19 -4.51 -12.45
N PRO A 129 -38.20 -5.76 -11.96
CA PRO A 129 -39.47 -6.46 -11.73
C PRO A 129 -40.33 -5.53 -10.87
N LYS A 130 -41.64 -5.41 -11.14
CA LYS A 130 -42.57 -4.65 -10.28
C LYS A 130 -42.56 -5.27 -8.87
N LEU A 131 -41.54 -4.95 -8.08
CA LEU A 131 -41.42 -5.31 -6.69
C LEU A 131 -42.57 -4.60 -5.99
N LYS A 132 -43.40 -5.36 -5.29
CA LYS A 132 -44.50 -4.83 -4.47
C LYS A 132 -43.92 -3.70 -3.63
N LYS A 133 -44.50 -2.50 -3.74
CA LYS A 133 -43.97 -1.34 -3.03
C LYS A 133 -44.42 -1.47 -1.59
N TYR A 134 -43.47 -1.62 -0.69
CA TYR A 134 -43.70 -1.61 0.75
C TYR A 134 -43.35 -0.24 1.28
N ASN A 135 -44.28 0.42 1.96
CA ASN A 135 -43.96 1.62 2.71
C ASN A 135 -43.27 1.19 4.02
N TRP A 136 -41.98 1.51 4.17
CA TRP A 136 -41.16 1.06 5.30
C TRP A 136 -41.56 1.66 6.65
N LEU A 137 -42.27 2.80 6.64
CA LEU A 137 -42.77 3.45 7.86
C LEU A 137 -44.11 2.87 8.34
N THR A 138 -44.93 2.35 7.43
CA THR A 138 -46.32 1.96 7.75
C THR A 138 -46.65 0.50 7.44
N GLY A 139 -45.73 -0.24 6.80
CA GLY A 139 -45.91 -1.65 6.43
C GLY A 139 -46.98 -1.92 5.36
N ALA A 140 -47.67 -0.88 4.88
CA ALA A 140 -48.75 -1.01 3.90
C ALA A 140 -48.21 -1.45 2.53
N ARG A 141 -49.00 -2.29 1.85
CA ARG A 141 -48.69 -2.82 0.51
C ARG A 141 -49.48 -2.04 -0.53
N THR A 142 -48.81 -1.62 -1.60
CA THR A 142 -49.43 -1.09 -2.84
C THR A 142 -49.04 -1.95 -4.03
#